data_AF-A0A3M6AMW3-F1
#
_entry.id   AF-A0A3M6AMW3-F1
#
_cell.length_a   1.000
_cell.length_b   1.000
_cell.length_c   1.000
_cell.angle_alpha   90.00
_cell.angle_beta   90.00
_cell.angle_gamma   90.00
#
_symmetry.space_group_name_H-M   'P 1'
#
loop_
_entity.id
_entity.type
_entity.pdbx_description
1 polymer ?
#
loop_
_entity_poly.entity_id
_entity_poly.type
_entity_poly.pdbx_seq_one_letter_code
_entity_poly.pdbx_strand_id
1 'polypeptide(L)'
;MARLMTLNIPAIVILGNGSLATARRIQQLFPDAQIHGLAERVQNADITYSEFGSTLRQLYQQNTPIIALCAAGIVIRTLAPLLLEKGVEPPVLAVAEDGSAVVPLLGGLGGVNVMARSIANGLGVAPAITTSGELRFGTCLLNPPSGYALGDLELGKRFVSDLLSGEPVRIEGEAPWLERAQLPEDPQAELTIHVGCALREPAPHELLIYPRSVLVAVSEITAELAMRVRSALHDASIAEQSLACLLASEEQMANAQLHQAASELGVPVRFDKAGAASEMASRCVPQRLPPLSVDDMAIAVATQPLDVQNIGRGRGRLAVIGLGPGAADLMVPAVKAELARANDVLGYETYVRMAGPFRADQVLHCTDNREEMLRARHAFELAAQGRSVVVVSSGDPGV
;
A
#
# COMPACT_ATOMS: atom_id res chain seq x y z
N MET A 1 13.12 4.62 -6.62
CA MET A 1 12.51 3.33 -6.24
C MET A 1 11.17 3.63 -5.62
N ALA A 2 10.09 3.38 -6.36
CA ALA A 2 8.73 3.63 -5.91
C ALA A 2 8.40 2.73 -4.71
N ARG A 3 8.24 3.31 -3.52
CA ARG A 3 7.58 2.62 -2.40
C ARG A 3 6.11 2.51 -2.80
N LEU A 4 5.78 1.35 -3.37
CA LEU A 4 4.43 0.93 -3.74
C LEU A 4 3.46 1.16 -2.57
N MET A 5 2.17 1.18 -2.90
CA MET A 5 1.06 0.81 -2.01
C MET A 5 1.53 -0.13 -0.91
N THR A 6 0.98 0.01 0.29
CA THR A 6 1.07 -0.94 1.40
C THR A 6 0.62 -2.35 0.95
N LEU A 7 1.44 -3.01 0.13
CA LEU A 7 1.53 -4.44 0.05
C LEU A 7 2.02 -4.82 1.43
N ASN A 8 1.13 -5.42 2.22
CA ASN A 8 1.51 -6.05 3.45
C ASN A 8 2.76 -6.89 3.20
N ILE A 9 3.71 -6.82 4.12
CA ILE A 9 4.97 -7.56 4.06
C ILE A 9 4.63 -9.04 3.78
N PRO A 10 5.15 -9.65 2.71
CA PRO A 10 4.78 -11.01 2.36
C PRO A 10 5.31 -12.00 3.40
N ALA A 11 4.52 -13.02 3.70
CA ALA A 11 4.94 -14.16 4.50
C ALA A 11 5.49 -15.26 3.57
N ILE A 12 6.73 -15.70 3.82
CA ILE A 12 7.35 -16.81 3.10
C ILE A 12 7.14 -18.07 3.94
N VAL A 13 6.32 -19.02 3.48
CA VAL A 13 5.91 -20.18 4.28
C VAL A 13 6.54 -21.47 3.73
N ILE A 14 7.28 -22.19 4.57
CA ILE A 14 8.03 -23.40 4.18
C ILE A 14 7.74 -24.60 5.08
N LEU A 15 7.58 -25.78 4.47
CA LEU A 15 7.24 -27.04 5.16
C LEU A 15 8.46 -27.87 5.60
N GLY A 16 9.62 -27.65 4.99
CA GLY A 16 10.83 -28.45 5.22
C GLY A 16 12.10 -27.68 4.90
N ASN A 17 13.21 -28.14 5.46
CA ASN A 17 14.49 -27.43 5.42
C ASN A 17 15.07 -27.27 4.00
N GLY A 18 14.71 -28.14 3.05
CA GLY A 18 15.19 -28.05 1.67
C GLY A 18 14.73 -26.78 0.95
N SER A 19 13.58 -26.21 1.34
CA SER A 19 13.08 -24.94 0.80
C SER A 19 13.81 -23.70 1.36
N LEU A 20 14.63 -23.84 2.43
CA LEU A 20 15.17 -22.68 3.15
C LEU A 20 16.11 -21.84 2.28
N ALA A 21 16.95 -22.47 1.46
CA ALA A 21 17.87 -21.76 0.57
C ALA A 21 17.10 -20.90 -0.45
N THR A 22 16.07 -21.46 -1.08
CA THR A 22 15.18 -20.75 -2.00
C THR A 22 14.40 -19.64 -1.27
N ALA A 23 13.88 -19.91 -0.08
CA ALA A 23 13.18 -18.92 0.74
C ALA A 23 14.07 -17.72 1.07
N ARG A 24 15.34 -17.93 1.44
CA ARG A 24 16.30 -16.86 1.70
C ARG A 24 16.63 -16.04 0.44
N ARG A 25 16.72 -16.68 -0.74
CA ARG A 25 16.85 -15.95 -2.02
C ARG A 25 15.63 -15.07 -2.30
N ILE A 26 14.43 -15.56 -2.03
CA ILE A 26 13.20 -14.76 -2.18
C ILE A 26 13.17 -13.62 -1.17
N GLN A 27 13.58 -13.87 0.08
CA GLN A 27 13.69 -12.84 1.12
C GLN A 27 14.65 -11.71 0.73
N GLN A 28 15.69 -11.96 -0.07
CA GLN A 28 16.54 -10.88 -0.59
C GLN A 28 15.79 -9.91 -1.53
N LEU A 29 14.75 -10.38 -2.23
CA LEU A 29 13.88 -9.55 -3.06
C LEU A 29 12.84 -8.78 -2.22
N PHE A 30 12.48 -9.32 -1.06
CA PHE A 30 11.55 -8.73 -0.11
C PHE A 30 12.20 -8.67 1.29
N PRO A 31 13.10 -7.71 1.56
CA PRO A 31 13.94 -7.72 2.76
C PRO A 31 13.18 -7.73 4.09
N ASP A 32 11.99 -7.15 4.11
CA ASP A 32 11.14 -7.10 5.30
C ASP A 32 10.32 -8.38 5.51
N ALA A 33 10.30 -9.30 4.53
CA ALA A 33 9.55 -10.56 4.60
C ALA A 33 10.12 -11.50 5.65
N GLN A 34 9.24 -12.20 6.36
CA GLN A 34 9.63 -13.20 7.36
C GLN A 34 9.43 -14.62 6.82
N ILE A 35 10.38 -15.50 7.12
CA ILE A 35 10.30 -16.92 6.78
C ILE A 35 9.61 -17.67 7.93
N HIS A 36 8.43 -18.17 7.67
CA HIS A 36 7.65 -19.05 8.54
C HIS A 36 8.02 -20.51 8.25
N GLY A 37 8.57 -21.20 9.24
CA GLY A 37 8.98 -22.60 9.16
C GLY A 37 8.22 -23.52 10.13
N LEU A 38 7.96 -24.75 9.70
CA LEU A 38 7.33 -25.77 10.54
C LEU A 38 8.31 -26.25 11.64
N ALA A 39 7.88 -26.17 12.91
CA ALA A 39 8.69 -26.29 14.14
C ALA A 39 9.62 -27.51 14.26
N GLU A 40 9.30 -28.61 13.57
CA GLU A 40 10.06 -29.86 13.66
C GLU A 40 10.82 -30.19 12.36
N ARG A 41 10.62 -29.42 11.29
CA ARG A 41 11.13 -29.74 9.96
C ARG A 41 12.05 -28.68 9.37
N VAL A 42 12.05 -27.49 9.96
CA VAL A 42 12.78 -26.32 9.46
C VAL A 42 13.64 -25.78 10.58
N GLN A 43 14.94 -25.66 10.32
CA GLN A 43 15.88 -25.02 11.24
C GLN A 43 16.17 -23.60 10.73
N ASN A 44 16.37 -22.64 11.63
CA ASN A 44 16.71 -21.25 11.29
C ASN A 44 15.64 -20.51 10.44
N ALA A 45 14.36 -20.79 10.68
CA ALA A 45 13.27 -19.92 10.23
C ALA A 45 13.18 -18.67 11.12
N ASP A 46 12.62 -17.58 10.59
CA ASP A 46 12.44 -16.34 11.35
C ASP A 46 11.24 -16.45 12.31
N ILE A 47 10.20 -17.18 11.89
CA ILE A 47 9.02 -17.52 12.69
C ILE A 47 8.79 -19.02 12.63
N THR A 48 8.50 -19.61 13.78
CA THR A 48 8.16 -21.04 13.89
C THR A 48 6.64 -21.23 14.03
N TYR A 49 6.06 -22.18 13.30
CA TYR A 49 4.65 -22.57 13.42
C TYR A 49 4.47 -24.10 13.57
N SER A 50 3.31 -24.54 14.06
CA SER A 50 3.01 -25.95 14.34
C SER A 50 2.07 -26.62 13.33
N GLU A 51 1.12 -25.88 12.75
CA GLU A 51 0.14 -26.43 11.81
C GLU A 51 0.07 -25.53 10.56
N PHE A 52 0.35 -26.11 9.39
CA PHE A 52 0.44 -25.36 8.14
C PHE A 52 -0.90 -24.78 7.71
N GLY A 53 -1.97 -25.56 7.85
CA GLY A 53 -3.31 -25.18 7.43
C GLY A 53 -3.82 -23.94 8.15
N SER A 54 -3.76 -23.96 9.49
CA SER A 54 -4.19 -22.86 10.35
C SER A 54 -3.35 -21.60 10.11
N THR A 55 -2.03 -21.75 10.00
CA THR A 55 -1.11 -20.64 9.74
C THR A 55 -1.42 -19.97 8.40
N LEU A 56 -1.59 -20.75 7.33
CA LEU A 56 -1.87 -20.21 6.00
C LEU A 56 -3.24 -19.50 5.95
N ARG A 57 -4.26 -20.08 6.59
CA ARG A 57 -5.60 -19.48 6.68
C ARG A 57 -5.59 -18.19 7.49
N GLN A 58 -4.84 -18.15 8.60
CA GLN A 58 -4.69 -16.94 9.41
C GLN A 58 -4.03 -15.82 8.62
N LEU A 59 -2.91 -16.09 7.93
CA LEU A 59 -2.23 -15.12 7.08
C LEU A 59 -3.15 -14.58 5.98
N TYR A 60 -3.91 -15.47 5.35
CA TYR A 60 -4.88 -15.10 4.30
C TYR A 60 -5.98 -14.18 4.84
N GLN A 61 -6.59 -14.52 5.97
CA GLN A 61 -7.63 -13.71 6.62
C GLN A 61 -7.10 -12.35 7.13
N GLN A 62 -5.81 -12.28 7.44
CA GLN A 62 -5.11 -11.04 7.77
C GLN A 62 -4.71 -10.21 6.53
N ASN A 63 -5.15 -10.61 5.34
CA ASN A 63 -4.79 -9.98 4.07
C ASN A 63 -3.27 -9.87 3.86
N THR A 64 -2.51 -10.88 4.34
CA THR A 64 -1.06 -10.95 4.17
C THR A 64 -0.74 -11.69 2.87
N PRO A 65 0.08 -11.13 1.96
CA PRO A 65 0.56 -11.85 0.78
C PRO A 65 1.35 -13.09 1.17
N ILE A 66 1.12 -14.20 0.48
CA ILE A 66 1.67 -15.51 0.84
C ILE A 66 2.54 -16.04 -0.29
N ILE A 67 3.78 -16.40 0.06
CA ILE A 67 4.71 -17.12 -0.82
C ILE A 67 4.97 -18.49 -0.19
N ALA A 68 4.24 -19.51 -0.61
CA ALA A 68 4.36 -20.85 -0.06
C ALA A 68 5.33 -21.70 -0.88
N LEU A 69 6.44 -22.17 -0.27
CA LEU A 69 7.38 -23.07 -0.94
C LEU A 69 6.97 -24.52 -0.69
N CYS A 70 5.96 -24.96 -1.44
CA CYS A 70 5.45 -26.32 -1.45
C CYS A 70 4.57 -26.57 -2.70
N ALA A 71 4.05 -27.79 -2.85
CA ALA A 71 3.17 -28.11 -3.96
C ALA A 71 1.89 -27.24 -3.95
N ALA A 72 1.54 -26.66 -5.09
CA ALA A 72 0.35 -25.81 -5.25
C ALA A 72 -0.95 -26.47 -4.75
N GLY A 73 -1.10 -27.78 -4.96
CA GLY A 73 -2.27 -28.53 -4.50
C GLY A 73 -2.43 -28.58 -2.97
N ILE A 74 -1.37 -28.35 -2.19
CA ILE A 74 -1.46 -28.20 -0.73
C ILE A 74 -2.09 -26.84 -0.41
N VAL A 75 -1.56 -25.77 -1.00
CA VAL A 75 -2.05 -24.39 -0.82
C VAL A 75 -3.53 -24.27 -1.21
N ILE A 76 -3.89 -24.76 -2.40
CA ILE A 76 -5.27 -24.71 -2.92
C ILE A 76 -6.24 -25.39 -1.95
N ARG A 77 -5.95 -26.64 -1.52
CA ARG A 77 -6.83 -27.37 -0.60
C ARG A 77 -6.93 -26.72 0.77
N THR A 78 -5.83 -26.12 1.25
CA THR A 78 -5.81 -25.43 2.54
C THR A 78 -6.68 -24.17 2.55
N LEU A 79 -6.66 -23.39 1.47
CA LEU A 79 -7.38 -22.13 1.36
C LEU A 79 -8.80 -22.28 0.81
N ALA A 80 -9.11 -23.37 0.10
CA ALA A 80 -10.43 -23.62 -0.51
C ALA A 80 -11.64 -23.30 0.40
N PRO A 81 -11.67 -23.62 1.70
CA PRO A 81 -12.79 -23.28 2.58
C PRO A 81 -13.03 -21.76 2.76
N LEU A 82 -12.05 -20.92 2.47
CA LEU A 82 -12.11 -19.46 2.61
C LEU A 82 -12.49 -18.74 1.31
N LEU A 83 -12.52 -19.42 0.16
CA LEU A 83 -12.71 -18.79 -1.16
C LEU A 83 -14.18 -18.56 -1.53
N LEU A 84 -15.09 -18.68 -0.57
CA LEU A 84 -16.54 -18.58 -0.80
C LEU A 84 -17.03 -17.12 -0.84
N GLU A 85 -16.26 -16.18 -0.31
CA GLU A 85 -16.62 -14.75 -0.29
C GLU A 85 -15.92 -14.01 -1.43
N LYS A 86 -16.70 -13.39 -2.33
CA LYS A 86 -16.16 -12.51 -3.36
C LYS A 86 -15.66 -11.22 -2.70
N GLY A 87 -14.35 -11.05 -2.61
CA GLY A 87 -13.71 -9.87 -2.03
C GLY A 87 -12.31 -9.61 -2.57
N VAL A 88 -11.63 -8.61 -2.00
CA VAL A 88 -10.21 -8.39 -2.24
C VAL A 88 -9.43 -9.47 -1.51
N GLU A 89 -8.72 -10.30 -2.27
CA GLU A 89 -7.91 -11.39 -1.74
C GLU A 89 -6.42 -11.00 -1.76
N PRO A 90 -5.62 -11.41 -0.76
CA PRO A 90 -4.19 -11.21 -0.82
C PRO A 90 -3.56 -12.04 -1.95
N PRO A 91 -2.44 -11.60 -2.54
CA PRO A 91 -1.64 -12.42 -3.43
C PRO A 91 -1.22 -13.73 -2.76
N VAL A 92 -1.47 -14.86 -3.44
CA VAL A 92 -0.98 -16.18 -3.00
C VAL A 92 -0.22 -16.85 -4.13
N LEU A 93 1.02 -17.24 -3.86
CA LEU A 93 1.88 -17.97 -4.77
C LEU A 93 2.30 -19.31 -4.18
N ALA A 94 2.42 -20.31 -5.05
CA ALA A 94 3.18 -21.52 -4.78
C ALA A 94 4.50 -21.48 -5.55
N VAL A 95 5.60 -21.75 -4.86
CA VAL A 95 6.93 -21.82 -5.44
C VAL A 95 7.48 -23.23 -5.20
N ALA A 96 8.13 -23.81 -6.21
CA ALA A 96 8.79 -25.11 -6.03
C ALA A 96 9.90 -24.98 -4.98
N GLU A 97 10.14 -26.04 -4.21
CA GLU A 97 11.17 -26.07 -3.17
C GLU A 97 12.57 -25.67 -3.70
N ASP A 98 12.90 -26.13 -4.90
CA ASP A 98 14.15 -25.83 -5.61
C ASP A 98 14.12 -24.50 -6.40
N GLY A 99 13.00 -23.78 -6.37
CA GLY A 99 12.80 -22.54 -7.12
C GLY A 99 12.55 -22.72 -8.63
N SER A 100 12.37 -23.95 -9.11
CA SER A 100 12.19 -24.24 -10.54
C SER A 100 10.88 -23.71 -11.15
N ALA A 101 9.89 -23.42 -10.32
CA ALA A 101 8.60 -22.92 -10.75
C ALA A 101 8.01 -21.88 -9.78
N VAL A 102 7.37 -20.85 -10.32
CA VAL A 102 6.66 -19.79 -9.59
C VAL A 102 5.24 -19.73 -10.13
N VAL A 103 4.26 -20.15 -9.33
CA VAL A 103 2.87 -20.33 -9.73
C VAL A 103 1.98 -19.36 -8.95
N PRO A 104 1.45 -18.30 -9.58
CA PRO A 104 0.42 -17.46 -8.97
C PRO A 104 -0.90 -18.25 -8.85
N LEU A 105 -1.52 -18.21 -7.67
CA LEU A 105 -2.74 -18.99 -7.36
C LEU A 105 -3.97 -18.10 -7.13
N LEU A 106 -3.86 -17.05 -6.30
CA LEU A 106 -4.97 -16.17 -5.90
C LEU A 106 -4.51 -14.70 -5.86
N GLY A 107 -5.46 -13.77 -5.88
CA GLY A 107 -5.15 -12.33 -5.81
C GLY A 107 -4.78 -11.70 -7.15
N GLY A 108 -5.48 -12.06 -8.23
CA GLY A 108 -5.27 -11.48 -9.57
C GLY A 108 -5.35 -9.95 -9.60
N LEU A 109 -6.33 -9.38 -8.89
CA LEU A 109 -6.46 -7.94 -8.68
C LEU A 109 -5.55 -7.41 -7.56
N GLY A 110 -5.03 -8.28 -6.71
CA GLY A 110 -4.06 -7.94 -5.65
C GLY A 110 -2.62 -7.85 -6.13
N GLY A 111 -2.35 -8.07 -7.43
CA GLY A 111 -1.00 -7.99 -8.00
C GLY A 111 -0.17 -9.28 -7.87
N VAL A 112 -0.81 -10.44 -7.71
CA VAL A 112 -0.10 -11.73 -7.61
C VAL A 112 0.84 -12.01 -8.78
N ASN A 113 0.44 -11.62 -10.00
CA ASN A 113 1.25 -11.87 -11.19
C ASN A 113 2.45 -10.91 -11.28
N VAL A 114 2.34 -9.68 -10.76
CA VAL A 114 3.48 -8.77 -10.58
C VAL A 114 4.49 -9.38 -9.61
N MET A 115 4.01 -9.92 -8.49
CA MET A 115 4.85 -10.62 -7.52
C MET A 115 5.50 -11.87 -8.12
N ALA A 116 4.75 -12.65 -8.91
CA ALA A 116 5.24 -13.83 -9.60
C ALA A 116 6.39 -13.50 -10.56
N ARG A 117 6.26 -12.43 -11.36
CA ARG A 117 7.31 -11.96 -12.27
C ARG A 117 8.56 -11.53 -11.52
N SER A 118 8.41 -10.81 -10.41
CA SER A 118 9.54 -10.38 -9.56
C SER A 118 10.32 -11.57 -9.00
N ILE A 119 9.60 -12.55 -8.41
CA ILE A 119 10.19 -13.76 -7.85
C ILE A 119 10.85 -14.60 -8.95
N ALA A 120 10.15 -14.84 -10.06
CA ALA A 120 10.66 -15.64 -11.16
C ALA A 120 11.93 -15.03 -11.77
N ASN A 121 11.98 -13.70 -11.93
CA ASN A 121 13.17 -12.99 -12.36
C ASN A 121 14.35 -13.18 -11.38
N GLY A 122 14.13 -13.04 -10.07
CA GLY A 122 15.17 -13.26 -9.07
C GLY A 122 15.62 -14.72 -8.93
N LEU A 123 14.77 -15.68 -9.33
CA LEU A 123 15.10 -17.10 -9.37
C LEU A 123 15.70 -17.56 -10.71
N GLY A 124 15.58 -16.75 -11.77
CA GLY A 124 16.07 -17.08 -13.12
C GLY A 124 15.16 -18.07 -13.87
N VAL A 125 13.85 -18.06 -13.60
CA VAL A 125 12.85 -18.95 -14.21
C VAL A 125 11.72 -18.14 -14.83
N ALA A 126 10.88 -18.79 -15.65
CA ALA A 126 9.65 -18.17 -16.15
C ALA A 126 8.50 -18.33 -15.12
N PRO A 127 7.70 -17.28 -14.87
CA PRO A 127 6.52 -17.41 -14.02
C PRO A 127 5.41 -18.17 -14.77
N ALA A 128 4.71 -19.07 -14.08
CA ALA A 128 3.60 -19.85 -14.61
C ALA A 128 2.28 -19.07 -14.61
N ILE A 129 2.28 -17.89 -15.23
CA ILE A 129 1.08 -17.03 -15.34
C ILE A 129 0.13 -17.64 -16.36
N THR A 130 -1.13 -17.85 -15.96
CA THR A 130 -2.18 -18.44 -16.80
C THR A 130 -3.30 -17.46 -17.14
N THR A 131 -3.30 -16.27 -16.54
CA THR A 131 -4.34 -15.25 -16.76
C THR A 131 -4.30 -14.73 -18.20
N SER A 132 -5.35 -15.00 -18.98
CA SER A 132 -5.41 -14.67 -20.41
C SER A 132 -5.09 -13.21 -20.73
N GLY A 133 -5.66 -12.26 -19.98
CA GLY A 133 -5.42 -10.83 -20.19
C GLY A 133 -3.95 -10.47 -20.02
N GLU A 134 -3.26 -11.07 -19.06
CA GLU A 134 -1.88 -10.74 -18.80
C GLU A 134 -0.90 -11.40 -19.76
N LEU A 135 -1.25 -12.57 -20.29
CA LEU A 135 -0.49 -13.21 -21.36
C LEU A 135 -0.60 -12.44 -22.68
N ARG A 136 -1.77 -11.88 -22.98
CA ARG A 136 -2.01 -11.15 -24.23
C ARG A 136 -1.57 -9.69 -24.19
N PHE A 137 -1.82 -9.01 -23.07
CA PHE A 137 -1.60 -7.56 -22.97
C PHE A 137 -0.37 -7.21 -22.13
N GLY A 138 0.31 -8.19 -21.51
CA GLY A 138 1.49 -7.98 -20.67
C GLY A 138 1.20 -7.34 -19.31
N THR A 139 -0.05 -6.95 -19.02
CA THR A 139 -0.47 -6.32 -17.76
C THR A 139 -1.94 -6.60 -17.45
N CYS A 140 -2.34 -6.39 -16.19
CA CYS A 140 -3.73 -6.48 -15.75
C CYS A 140 -4.38 -5.09 -15.81
N LEU A 141 -5.23 -4.84 -16.81
CA LEU A 141 -5.91 -3.55 -16.97
C LEU A 141 -6.89 -3.23 -15.82
N LEU A 142 -7.38 -4.24 -15.12
CA LEU A 142 -8.30 -4.10 -13.97
C LEU A 142 -7.59 -3.81 -12.65
N ASN A 143 -6.26 -3.81 -12.65
CA ASN A 143 -5.46 -3.43 -11.51
C ASN A 143 -4.39 -2.42 -11.98
N PRO A 144 -4.80 -1.17 -12.26
CA PRO A 144 -3.86 -0.16 -12.72
C PRO A 144 -2.81 0.12 -11.63
N PRO A 145 -1.61 0.60 -12.01
CA PRO A 145 -0.51 0.78 -11.07
C PRO A 145 -0.81 1.84 -10.01
N SER A 146 0.04 1.88 -8.97
CA SER A 146 -0.04 2.90 -7.92
C SER A 146 -0.09 4.32 -8.52
N GLY A 147 -0.97 5.15 -7.98
CA GLY A 147 -1.26 6.47 -8.53
C GLY A 147 -2.43 6.49 -9.53
N TYR A 148 -3.02 5.34 -9.86
CA TYR A 148 -4.22 5.25 -10.69
C TYR A 148 -5.32 4.46 -9.97
N ALA A 149 -6.58 4.75 -10.29
CA ALA A 149 -7.75 4.07 -9.76
C ALA A 149 -8.64 3.60 -10.92
N LEU A 150 -9.15 2.38 -10.81
CA LEU A 150 -10.17 1.88 -11.75
C LEU A 150 -11.51 2.54 -11.43
N GLY A 151 -12.27 2.92 -12.46
CA GLY A 151 -13.60 3.50 -12.30
C GLY A 151 -14.65 2.49 -11.85
N ASP A 152 -14.87 1.45 -12.65
CA ASP A 152 -15.84 0.39 -12.37
C ASP A 152 -15.27 -0.99 -12.72
N LEU A 153 -15.28 -1.90 -11.74
CA LEU A 153 -14.71 -3.24 -11.89
C LEU A 153 -15.58 -4.16 -12.76
N GLU A 154 -16.91 -4.08 -12.66
CA GLU A 154 -17.81 -4.97 -13.40
C GLU A 154 -17.87 -4.59 -14.89
N LEU A 155 -17.87 -3.30 -15.20
CA LEU A 155 -17.70 -2.84 -16.58
C LEU A 155 -16.31 -3.18 -17.10
N GLY A 156 -15.27 -2.99 -16.29
CA GLY A 156 -13.91 -3.37 -16.68
C GLY A 156 -13.80 -4.86 -17.05
N LYS A 157 -14.46 -5.77 -16.32
CA LYS A 157 -14.47 -7.20 -16.66
C LYS A 157 -15.07 -7.47 -18.03
N ARG A 158 -16.17 -6.79 -18.38
CA ARG A 158 -16.81 -6.90 -19.69
C ARG A 158 -15.89 -6.35 -20.78
N PHE A 159 -15.38 -5.15 -20.59
CA PHE A 159 -14.40 -4.51 -21.48
C PHE A 159 -13.20 -5.42 -21.79
N VAL A 160 -12.59 -6.02 -20.75
CA VAL A 160 -11.45 -6.93 -20.93
C VAL A 160 -11.87 -8.21 -21.65
N SER A 161 -13.09 -8.69 -21.48
CA SER A 161 -13.62 -9.84 -22.23
C SER A 161 -13.74 -9.54 -23.72
N ASP A 162 -14.23 -8.36 -24.08
CA ASP A 162 -14.37 -7.92 -25.47
C ASP A 162 -12.99 -7.75 -26.13
N LEU A 163 -12.06 -7.11 -25.41
CA LEU A 163 -10.65 -6.97 -25.83
C LEU A 163 -9.97 -8.34 -26.02
N LEU A 164 -10.24 -9.31 -25.14
CA LEU A 164 -9.74 -10.70 -25.28
C LEU A 164 -10.31 -11.43 -26.49
N SER A 165 -11.49 -11.01 -26.96
CA SER A 165 -12.16 -11.54 -28.15
C SER A 165 -11.58 -10.98 -29.45
N GLY A 166 -10.64 -10.02 -29.35
CA GLY A 166 -9.88 -9.48 -30.47
C GLY A 166 -10.37 -8.12 -30.97
N GLU A 167 -11.30 -7.48 -30.27
CA GLU A 167 -11.71 -6.10 -30.58
C GLU A 167 -10.52 -5.15 -30.36
N PRO A 168 -10.26 -4.20 -31.28
CA PRO A 168 -9.22 -3.21 -31.08
C PRO A 168 -9.65 -2.18 -30.03
N VAL A 169 -8.69 -1.41 -29.52
CA VAL A 169 -8.92 -0.41 -28.47
C VAL A 169 -8.25 0.91 -28.81
N ARG A 170 -8.85 2.04 -28.43
CA ARG A 170 -8.17 3.35 -28.45
C ARG A 170 -7.93 3.84 -27.03
N ILE A 171 -6.85 4.58 -26.84
CA ILE A 171 -6.49 5.17 -25.55
C ILE A 171 -6.67 6.67 -25.65
N GLU A 172 -7.46 7.23 -24.74
CA GLU A 172 -7.68 8.67 -24.62
C GLU A 172 -7.14 9.18 -23.30
N GLY A 173 -6.06 9.97 -23.35
CA GLY A 173 -5.40 10.54 -22.17
C GLY A 173 -3.95 10.07 -22.01
N GLU A 174 -3.32 10.47 -20.90
CA GLU A 174 -1.91 10.17 -20.63
C GLU A 174 -1.75 9.04 -19.59
N ALA A 175 -1.28 7.88 -20.05
CA ALA A 175 -0.87 6.77 -19.19
C ALA A 175 0.39 6.10 -19.75
N PRO A 176 1.60 6.59 -19.38
CA PRO A 176 2.86 6.03 -19.89
C PRO A 176 3.06 4.54 -19.60
N TRP A 177 2.35 3.99 -18.62
CA TRP A 177 2.41 2.57 -18.30
C TRP A 177 1.64 1.69 -19.31
N LEU A 178 0.65 2.25 -20.02
CA LEU A 178 -0.08 1.55 -21.08
C LEU A 178 0.76 1.40 -22.36
N GLU A 179 1.74 2.28 -22.60
CA GLU A 179 2.68 2.14 -23.74
C GLU A 179 3.49 0.84 -23.70
N ARG A 180 3.62 0.24 -22.51
CA ARG A 180 4.30 -1.05 -22.31
C ARG A 180 3.34 -2.24 -22.42
N ALA A 181 2.04 -1.97 -22.47
CA ALA A 181 1.02 -3.00 -22.66
C ALA A 181 0.96 -3.39 -24.14
N GLN A 182 0.68 -4.66 -24.40
CA GLN A 182 0.59 -5.22 -25.74
C GLN A 182 -0.86 -5.12 -26.24
N LEU A 183 -1.40 -3.91 -26.30
CA LEU A 183 -2.80 -3.67 -26.66
C LEU A 183 -2.98 -3.61 -28.19
N PRO A 184 -4.10 -4.15 -28.74
CA PRO A 184 -4.43 -4.01 -30.15
C PRO A 184 -4.96 -2.60 -30.44
N GLU A 185 -4.06 -1.62 -30.49
CA GLU A 185 -4.44 -0.21 -30.63
C GLU A 185 -4.94 0.16 -32.04
N ASP A 186 -6.13 0.78 -32.12
CA ASP A 186 -6.68 1.39 -33.34
C ASP A 186 -7.35 2.73 -32.97
N PRO A 187 -6.92 3.88 -33.54
CA PRO A 187 -7.52 5.18 -33.28
C PRO A 187 -9.03 5.27 -33.57
N GLN A 188 -9.58 4.36 -34.38
CA GLN A 188 -11.01 4.29 -34.73
C GLN A 188 -11.77 3.20 -33.96
N ALA A 189 -11.12 2.52 -33.02
CA ALA A 189 -11.76 1.48 -32.20
C ALA A 189 -12.96 2.04 -31.41
N GLU A 190 -14.00 1.23 -31.25
CA GLU A 190 -15.15 1.54 -30.40
C GLU A 190 -14.78 1.40 -28.91
N LEU A 191 -14.06 0.33 -28.54
CA LEU A 191 -13.52 0.17 -27.19
C LEU A 191 -12.54 1.29 -26.87
N THR A 192 -12.77 1.95 -25.74
CA THR A 192 -11.96 3.10 -25.33
C THR A 192 -11.47 2.98 -23.90
N ILE A 193 -10.16 3.15 -23.69
CA ILE A 193 -9.60 3.37 -22.36
C ILE A 193 -9.49 4.87 -22.14
N HIS A 194 -10.27 5.42 -21.22
CA HIS A 194 -10.17 6.82 -20.84
C HIS A 194 -9.30 6.98 -19.60
N VAL A 195 -8.25 7.78 -19.74
CA VAL A 195 -7.33 8.14 -18.66
C VAL A 195 -7.41 9.64 -18.40
N GLY A 196 -7.98 10.01 -17.27
CA GLY A 196 -8.11 11.43 -16.91
C GLY A 196 -8.91 11.63 -15.65
N CYS A 197 -9.03 12.87 -15.18
CA CYS A 197 -9.72 13.18 -13.94
C CYS A 197 -11.19 13.57 -14.10
N ALA A 198 -11.67 13.74 -15.34
CA ALA A 198 -13.02 14.20 -15.62
C ALA A 198 -14.06 13.15 -15.17
N LEU A 199 -15.12 13.61 -14.51
CA LEU A 199 -16.28 12.79 -14.18
C LEU A 199 -16.96 12.33 -15.48
N ARG A 200 -17.18 11.03 -15.61
CA ARG A 200 -17.86 10.42 -16.76
C ARG A 200 -18.92 9.45 -16.28
N GLU A 201 -20.03 9.40 -17.01
CA GLU A 201 -21.02 8.36 -16.83
C GLU A 201 -20.46 7.02 -17.35
N PRO A 202 -20.60 5.92 -16.60
CA PRO A 202 -20.08 4.64 -17.04
C PRO A 202 -20.79 4.13 -18.31
N ALA A 203 -20.01 3.78 -19.34
CA ALA A 203 -20.51 3.25 -20.61
C ALA A 203 -19.98 1.83 -20.88
N PRO A 204 -20.72 0.95 -21.60
CA PRO A 204 -20.34 -0.45 -21.81
C PRO A 204 -19.00 -0.67 -22.53
N HIS A 205 -18.61 0.23 -23.44
CA HIS A 205 -17.39 0.13 -24.25
C HIS A 205 -16.24 0.97 -23.71
N GLU A 206 -16.36 1.45 -22.47
CA GLU A 206 -15.36 2.33 -21.84
C GLU A 206 -14.71 1.64 -20.63
N LEU A 207 -13.39 1.73 -20.57
CA LEU A 207 -12.61 1.45 -19.36
C LEU A 207 -12.12 2.78 -18.78
N LEU A 208 -12.68 3.16 -17.64
CA LEU A 208 -12.33 4.42 -16.97
C LEU A 208 -11.17 4.18 -15.99
N ILE A 209 -10.07 4.91 -16.16
CA ILE A 209 -8.90 4.88 -15.29
C ILE A 209 -8.57 6.30 -14.84
N TYR A 210 -8.66 6.54 -13.54
CA TYR A 210 -8.50 7.85 -12.93
C TYR A 210 -7.10 8.00 -12.32
N PRO A 211 -6.20 8.83 -12.87
CA PRO A 211 -4.98 9.20 -12.17
C PRO A 211 -5.34 9.94 -10.88
N ARG A 212 -4.67 9.60 -9.79
CA ARG A 212 -4.73 10.28 -8.48
C ARG A 212 -3.98 11.61 -8.59
N SER A 213 -4.50 12.53 -9.38
CA SER A 213 -3.85 13.79 -9.75
C SER A 213 -4.51 15.03 -9.14
N VAL A 214 -5.56 14.84 -8.33
CA VAL A 214 -6.35 15.94 -7.76
C VAL A 214 -6.02 16.12 -6.28
N LEU A 215 -5.76 17.36 -5.88
CA LEU A 215 -5.59 17.77 -4.49
C LEU A 215 -6.69 18.76 -4.12
N VAL A 216 -7.33 18.56 -2.97
CA VAL A 216 -8.30 19.52 -2.44
C VAL A 216 -7.72 20.15 -1.17
N ALA A 217 -7.44 21.45 -1.24
CA ALA A 217 -7.06 22.24 -0.09
C ALA A 217 -8.31 22.81 0.60
N VAL A 218 -8.32 22.80 1.93
CA VAL A 218 -9.48 23.19 2.74
C VAL A 218 -9.07 24.24 3.77
N SER A 219 -9.89 25.28 3.92
CA SER A 219 -9.68 26.34 4.92
C SER A 219 -10.62 26.21 6.11
N GLU A 220 -11.88 25.84 5.88
CA GLU A 220 -12.86 25.59 6.94
C GLU A 220 -13.16 24.09 7.07
N ILE A 221 -13.08 23.58 8.29
CA ILE A 221 -13.29 22.17 8.59
C ILE A 221 -14.58 22.03 9.37
N THR A 222 -15.53 21.30 8.80
CA THR A 222 -16.84 21.04 9.39
C THR A 222 -17.08 19.53 9.48
N ALA A 223 -18.12 19.11 10.20
CA ALA A 223 -18.50 17.70 10.28
C ALA A 223 -18.91 17.09 8.92
N GLU A 224 -19.33 17.92 7.97
CA GLU A 224 -19.79 17.50 6.63
C GLU A 224 -18.70 17.65 5.55
N LEU A 225 -17.44 17.83 5.95
CA LEU A 225 -16.35 18.12 5.02
C LEU A 225 -16.23 17.10 3.88
N ALA A 226 -16.38 15.80 4.16
CA ALA A 226 -16.32 14.77 3.11
C ALA A 226 -17.43 14.95 2.05
N MET A 227 -18.65 15.25 2.47
CA MET A 227 -19.77 15.51 1.57
C MET A 227 -19.53 16.79 0.74
N ARG A 228 -19.02 17.85 1.38
CA ARG A 228 -18.70 19.12 0.70
C ARG A 228 -17.60 18.93 -0.35
N VAL A 229 -16.56 18.15 -0.05
CA VAL A 229 -15.51 17.81 -1.01
C VAL A 229 -16.08 17.02 -2.20
N ARG A 230 -16.97 16.04 -1.96
CA ARG A 230 -17.65 15.29 -3.04
C ARG A 230 -18.49 16.20 -3.92
N SER A 231 -19.26 17.12 -3.32
CA SER A 231 -20.07 18.09 -4.07
C SER A 231 -19.18 19.01 -4.91
N ALA A 232 -18.12 19.56 -4.32
CA ALA A 232 -17.20 20.44 -5.03
C ALA A 232 -16.52 19.76 -6.23
N LEU A 233 -16.13 18.48 -6.08
CA LEU A 233 -15.59 17.68 -7.17
C LEU A 233 -16.63 17.40 -8.26
N HIS A 234 -17.84 17.02 -7.86
CA HIS A 234 -18.95 16.76 -8.78
C HIS A 234 -19.33 18.01 -9.58
N ASP A 235 -19.47 19.16 -8.92
CA ASP A 235 -19.80 20.44 -9.56
C ASP A 235 -18.68 20.91 -10.50
N ALA A 236 -17.44 20.57 -10.19
CA ALA A 236 -16.28 20.77 -11.07
C ALA A 236 -16.16 19.71 -12.19
N SER A 237 -17.08 18.74 -12.28
CA SER A 237 -17.02 17.59 -13.20
C SER A 237 -15.71 16.79 -13.08
N ILE A 238 -15.26 16.55 -11.85
CA ILE A 238 -14.07 15.78 -11.50
C ILE A 238 -14.49 14.50 -10.76
N ALA A 239 -13.94 13.36 -11.19
CA ALA A 239 -14.21 12.07 -10.56
C ALA A 239 -13.53 11.97 -9.17
N GLU A 240 -14.29 11.53 -8.15
CA GLU A 240 -13.79 11.31 -6.78
C GLU A 240 -12.58 10.38 -6.73
N GLN A 241 -12.52 9.38 -7.61
CA GLN A 241 -11.40 8.44 -7.74
C GLN A 241 -10.08 9.13 -8.09
N SER A 242 -10.10 10.35 -8.61
CA SER A 242 -8.91 11.14 -8.95
C SER A 242 -8.32 11.89 -7.76
N LEU A 243 -9.05 11.97 -6.63
CA LEU A 243 -8.58 12.62 -5.41
C LEU A 243 -7.39 11.86 -4.82
N ALA A 244 -6.26 12.54 -4.70
CA ALA A 244 -5.02 11.99 -4.16
C ALA A 244 -4.88 12.23 -2.65
N CYS A 245 -5.22 13.43 -2.18
CA CYS A 245 -5.14 13.82 -0.77
C CYS A 245 -5.95 15.09 -0.47
N LEU A 246 -6.24 15.28 0.82
CA LEU A 246 -6.64 16.59 1.36
C LEU A 246 -5.41 17.38 1.81
N LEU A 247 -5.45 18.70 1.67
CA LEU A 247 -4.43 19.62 2.16
C LEU A 247 -5.06 20.62 3.12
N ALA A 248 -4.45 20.82 4.30
CA ALA A 248 -4.91 21.80 5.28
C ALA A 248 -3.73 22.55 5.91
N SER A 249 -4.03 23.62 6.64
CA SER A 249 -3.04 24.30 7.48
C SER A 249 -2.50 23.35 8.55
N GLU A 250 -1.21 23.43 8.86
CA GLU A 250 -0.57 22.71 9.98
C GLU A 250 -1.26 22.93 11.33
N GLU A 251 -1.93 24.07 11.51
CA GLU A 251 -2.73 24.37 12.71
C GLU A 251 -3.90 23.39 12.89
N GLN A 252 -4.36 22.77 11.80
CA GLN A 252 -5.45 21.80 11.77
C GLN A 252 -4.97 20.35 11.93
N MET A 253 -3.68 20.13 12.19
CA MET A 253 -3.10 18.78 12.25
C MET A 253 -3.76 17.87 13.30
N ALA A 254 -4.29 18.45 14.37
CA ALA A 254 -5.01 17.71 15.43
C ALA A 254 -6.53 17.63 15.21
N ASN A 255 -7.08 18.23 14.14
CA ASN A 255 -8.52 18.33 13.94
C ASN A 255 -9.13 16.96 13.58
N ALA A 256 -9.95 16.41 14.49
CA ALA A 256 -10.55 15.09 14.33
C ALA A 256 -11.52 15.00 13.13
N GLN A 257 -12.26 16.08 12.82
CA GLN A 257 -13.22 16.10 11.71
C GLN A 257 -12.49 16.03 10.36
N LEU A 258 -11.33 16.68 10.23
CA LEU A 258 -10.48 16.58 9.04
C LEU A 258 -10.00 15.15 8.80
N HIS A 259 -9.51 14.48 9.85
CA HIS A 259 -9.05 13.09 9.75
C HIS A 259 -10.22 12.12 9.46
N GLN A 260 -11.38 12.36 10.06
CA GLN A 260 -12.59 11.59 9.79
C GLN A 260 -13.01 11.72 8.32
N ALA A 261 -13.09 12.96 7.80
CA ALA A 261 -13.44 13.22 6.40
C ALA A 261 -12.46 12.57 5.43
N ALA A 262 -11.16 12.63 5.72
CA ALA A 262 -10.12 11.99 4.91
C ALA A 262 -10.27 10.46 4.89
N SER A 263 -10.60 9.86 6.04
CA SER A 263 -10.90 8.42 6.14
C SER A 263 -12.13 8.03 5.33
N GLU A 264 -13.19 8.84 5.35
CA GLU A 264 -14.42 8.61 4.57
C GLU A 264 -14.20 8.73 3.05
N LEU A 265 -13.29 9.60 2.64
CA LEU A 265 -12.86 9.77 1.24
C LEU A 265 -11.79 8.74 0.82
N GLY A 266 -11.23 7.98 1.78
CA GLY A 266 -10.17 7.01 1.52
C GLY A 266 -8.85 7.63 1.07
N VAL A 267 -8.55 8.86 1.48
CA VAL A 267 -7.33 9.59 1.09
C VAL A 267 -6.56 10.11 2.31
N PRO A 268 -5.22 10.25 2.22
CA PRO A 268 -4.43 10.84 3.28
C PRO A 268 -4.64 12.36 3.41
N VAL A 269 -4.30 12.90 4.58
CA VAL A 269 -4.22 14.34 4.84
C VAL A 269 -2.76 14.79 4.83
N ARG A 270 -2.49 15.89 4.14
CA ARG A 270 -1.21 16.59 4.11
C ARG A 270 -1.38 17.98 4.69
N PHE A 271 -0.29 18.56 5.17
CA PHE A 271 -0.30 19.86 5.83
C PHE A 271 0.72 20.81 5.20
N ASP A 272 0.33 22.07 5.02
CA ASP A 272 1.19 23.15 4.56
C ASP A 272 1.12 24.35 5.52
N LYS A 273 2.01 25.32 5.33
CA LYS A 273 1.99 26.59 6.06
C LYS A 273 0.62 27.25 5.93
N ALA A 274 0.17 27.88 7.03
CA ALA A 274 -1.12 28.57 7.08
C ALA A 274 -1.26 29.58 5.92
N GLY A 275 -2.45 29.59 5.32
CA GLY A 275 -2.81 30.44 4.19
C GLY A 275 -4.19 30.04 3.66
N ALA A 276 -4.72 30.81 2.71
CA ALA A 276 -5.96 30.45 2.04
C ALA A 276 -5.79 29.14 1.25
N ALA A 277 -6.87 28.35 1.10
CA ALA A 277 -6.83 27.08 0.38
C ALA A 277 -6.16 27.17 -1.00
N SER A 278 -6.48 28.21 -1.77
CA SER A 278 -5.91 28.41 -3.11
C SER A 278 -4.39 28.64 -3.09
N GLU A 279 -3.88 29.35 -2.08
CA GLU A 279 -2.44 29.57 -1.92
C GLU A 279 -1.72 28.27 -1.52
N MET A 280 -2.29 27.51 -0.58
CA MET A 280 -1.74 26.22 -0.17
C MET A 280 -1.67 25.24 -1.35
N ALA A 281 -2.77 25.13 -2.12
CA ALA A 281 -2.84 24.28 -3.29
C ALA A 281 -1.80 24.66 -4.36
N SER A 282 -1.66 25.96 -4.64
CA SER A 282 -0.71 26.49 -5.64
C SER A 282 0.76 26.26 -5.27
N ARG A 283 1.10 26.27 -3.98
CA ARG A 283 2.47 25.98 -3.50
C ARG A 283 2.82 24.50 -3.63
N CYS A 284 1.86 23.62 -3.37
CA CYS A 284 2.09 22.18 -3.31
C CYS A 284 1.97 21.48 -4.66
N VAL A 285 1.16 22.00 -5.57
CA VAL A 285 0.93 21.41 -6.89
C VAL A 285 1.40 22.38 -7.97
N PRO A 286 2.48 22.06 -8.71
CA PRO A 286 2.89 22.85 -9.85
C PRO A 286 1.83 22.74 -10.96
N GLN A 287 1.11 23.82 -11.24
CA GLN A 287 0.07 23.87 -12.27
C GLN A 287 0.13 25.16 -13.09
N ARG A 288 -0.31 25.08 -14.35
CA ARG A 288 -0.31 26.23 -15.28
C ARG A 288 -1.48 27.19 -15.04
N LEU A 289 -2.59 26.70 -14.49
CA LEU A 289 -3.77 27.48 -14.15
C LEU A 289 -3.93 27.54 -12.63
N PRO A 290 -4.51 28.63 -12.08
CA PRO A 290 -4.79 28.70 -10.66
C PRO A 290 -5.78 27.59 -10.24
N PRO A 291 -5.76 27.16 -8.96
CA PRO A 291 -6.71 26.17 -8.46
C PRO A 291 -8.15 26.69 -8.61
N LEU A 292 -9.08 25.78 -8.90
CA LEU A 292 -10.49 26.11 -8.88
C LEU A 292 -10.90 26.39 -7.43
N SER A 293 -11.27 27.63 -7.14
CA SER A 293 -11.73 28.02 -5.80
C SER A 293 -13.22 27.72 -5.67
N VAL A 294 -13.59 26.98 -4.63
CA VAL A 294 -14.98 26.60 -4.32
C VAL A 294 -15.19 26.93 -2.85
N ASP A 295 -15.85 28.05 -2.56
CA ASP A 295 -16.02 28.60 -1.21
C ASP A 295 -14.69 28.74 -0.42
N ASP A 296 -14.53 27.94 0.63
CA ASP A 296 -13.37 27.82 1.52
C ASP A 296 -12.34 26.76 1.05
N MET A 297 -12.59 26.12 -0.09
CA MET A 297 -11.77 25.06 -0.66
C MET A 297 -11.12 25.48 -1.98
N ALA A 298 -10.07 24.77 -2.36
CA ALA A 298 -9.42 24.93 -3.63
C ALA A 298 -9.05 23.57 -4.23
N ILE A 299 -9.43 23.33 -5.47
CA ILE A 299 -9.16 22.10 -6.21
C ILE A 299 -8.00 22.36 -7.18
N ALA A 300 -6.89 21.65 -6.98
CA ALA A 300 -5.75 21.65 -7.88
C ALA A 300 -5.67 20.34 -8.64
N VAL A 301 -5.35 20.41 -9.93
CA VAL A 301 -5.30 19.25 -10.84
C VAL A 301 -3.93 19.20 -11.50
N ALA A 302 -3.17 18.15 -11.23
CA ALA A 302 -1.91 17.86 -11.89
C ALA A 302 -2.11 17.10 -13.21
N THR A 303 -1.15 17.20 -14.12
CA THR A 303 -1.15 16.44 -15.39
C THR A 303 -0.75 14.97 -15.20
N GLN A 304 -0.16 14.63 -14.06
CA GLN A 304 0.31 13.28 -13.72
C GLN A 304 -0.14 12.95 -12.28
N PRO A 305 -0.20 11.66 -11.90
CA PRO A 305 -0.48 11.27 -10.52
C PRO A 305 0.43 11.99 -9.52
N LEU A 306 -0.15 12.46 -8.41
CA LEU A 306 0.57 13.18 -7.38
C LEU A 306 1.36 12.22 -6.50
N ASP A 307 2.64 12.54 -6.25
CA ASP A 307 3.41 11.91 -5.18
C ASP A 307 3.05 12.57 -3.84
N VAL A 308 2.01 12.02 -3.21
CA VAL A 308 1.45 12.54 -1.96
C VAL A 308 2.47 12.62 -0.83
N GLN A 309 3.53 11.80 -0.85
CA GLN A 309 4.58 11.85 0.17
C GLN A 309 5.40 13.15 0.11
N ASN A 310 5.49 13.76 -1.07
CA ASN A 310 6.22 15.01 -1.32
C ASN A 310 5.35 16.27 -1.23
N ILE A 311 4.04 16.12 -0.99
CA ILE A 311 3.14 17.26 -0.80
C ILE A 311 3.16 17.69 0.66
N GLY A 312 3.62 18.92 0.95
CA GLY A 312 3.67 19.45 2.31
C GLY A 312 4.31 18.47 3.31
N ARG A 313 3.75 18.37 4.51
CA ARG A 313 4.15 17.39 5.54
C ARG A 313 3.00 16.47 5.96
N GLY A 314 3.34 15.26 6.38
CA GLY A 314 2.38 14.34 7.01
C GLY A 314 2.21 14.64 8.49
N ARG A 315 1.13 14.14 9.10
CA ARG A 315 1.00 14.09 10.57
C ARG A 315 1.95 13.03 11.12
N GLY A 316 2.82 13.42 12.04
CA GLY A 316 3.69 12.46 12.70
C GLY A 316 2.95 11.64 13.76
N ARG A 317 3.63 10.63 14.28
CA ARG A 317 3.10 9.74 15.31
C ARG A 317 4.12 9.59 16.41
N LEU A 318 3.67 9.62 17.64
CA LEU A 318 4.44 9.23 18.80
C LEU A 318 3.74 8.05 19.46
N ALA A 319 4.42 6.91 19.55
CA ALA A 319 3.96 5.75 20.30
C ALA A 319 4.90 5.51 21.47
N VAL A 320 4.34 5.36 22.68
CA VAL A 320 5.10 4.91 23.84
C VAL A 320 4.82 3.42 24.01
N ILE A 321 5.86 2.59 23.94
CA ILE A 321 5.72 1.14 23.95
C ILE A 321 6.38 0.53 25.17
N GLY A 322 5.78 -0.55 25.65
CA GLY A 322 6.34 -1.42 26.67
C GLY A 322 6.88 -2.69 26.02
N LEU A 323 8.14 -3.02 26.27
CA LEU A 323 8.74 -4.28 25.78
C LEU A 323 8.27 -5.52 26.57
N GLY A 324 7.47 -5.33 27.63
CA GLY A 324 7.14 -6.40 28.56
C GLY A 324 8.37 -6.87 29.34
N PRO A 325 8.52 -8.18 29.60
CA PRO A 325 9.61 -8.72 30.43
C PRO A 325 10.99 -8.67 29.76
N GLY A 326 11.07 -8.25 28.49
CA GLY A 326 12.33 -8.01 27.78
C GLY A 326 12.80 -9.11 26.83
N ALA A 327 12.13 -10.27 26.80
CA ALA A 327 12.36 -11.28 25.77
C ALA A 327 11.54 -10.96 24.50
N ALA A 328 12.17 -10.99 23.33
CA ALA A 328 11.55 -10.64 22.05
C ALA A 328 10.31 -11.51 21.71
N ASP A 329 10.29 -12.77 22.16
CA ASP A 329 9.16 -13.69 21.97
C ASP A 329 7.96 -13.34 22.83
N LEU A 330 8.17 -12.59 23.92
CA LEU A 330 7.12 -12.14 24.84
C LEU A 330 6.59 -10.74 24.47
N MET A 331 7.17 -10.09 23.45
CA MET A 331 6.69 -8.81 22.95
C MET A 331 5.39 -9.00 22.16
N VAL A 332 4.36 -8.25 22.53
CA VAL A 332 3.05 -8.33 21.88
C VAL A 332 3.09 -7.86 20.42
N PRO A 333 2.25 -8.41 19.52
CA PRO A 333 2.26 -8.08 18.10
C PRO A 333 2.11 -6.58 17.80
N ALA A 334 1.31 -5.86 18.61
CA ALA A 334 1.11 -4.42 18.45
C ALA A 334 2.42 -3.63 18.61
N VAL A 335 3.28 -4.02 19.55
CA VAL A 335 4.57 -3.35 19.80
C VAL A 335 5.54 -3.64 18.65
N LYS A 336 5.57 -4.88 18.14
CA LYS A 336 6.37 -5.25 16.96
C LYS A 336 5.95 -4.43 15.73
N ALA A 337 4.65 -4.26 15.52
CA ALA A 337 4.12 -3.45 14.42
C ALA A 337 4.52 -1.97 14.53
N GLU A 338 4.47 -1.38 15.73
CA GLU A 338 4.88 0.01 15.93
C GLU A 338 6.39 0.20 15.70
N LEU A 339 7.23 -0.71 16.21
CA LEU A 339 8.67 -0.70 15.94
C LEU A 339 8.98 -0.85 14.45
N ALA A 340 8.27 -1.76 13.76
CA ALA A 340 8.40 -1.97 12.32
C ALA A 340 7.96 -0.76 11.47
N ARG A 341 7.23 0.19 12.06
CA ARG A 341 6.77 1.42 11.38
C ARG A 341 7.59 2.66 11.73
N ALA A 342 8.34 2.62 12.83
CA ALA A 342 9.05 3.77 13.38
C ALA A 342 10.23 4.19 12.51
N ASN A 343 10.38 5.48 12.23
CA ASN A 343 11.60 6.08 11.70
C ASN A 343 12.64 6.25 12.81
N ASP A 344 12.19 6.60 14.02
CA ASP A 344 13.03 6.90 15.17
C ASP A 344 12.62 6.06 16.37
N VAL A 345 13.63 5.49 17.03
CA VAL A 345 13.45 4.73 18.27
C VAL A 345 14.25 5.42 19.37
N LEU A 346 13.55 5.95 20.37
CA LEU A 346 14.14 6.65 21.51
C LEU A 346 13.95 5.81 22.77
N GLY A 347 14.90 5.86 23.69
CA GLY A 347 14.79 5.15 24.95
C GLY A 347 16.07 5.19 25.76
N TYR A 348 15.99 4.69 26.99
CA TYR A 348 17.21 4.31 27.70
C TYR A 348 17.97 3.28 26.87
N GLU A 349 19.28 3.46 26.70
CA GLU A 349 20.11 2.67 25.78
C GLU A 349 19.86 1.15 25.88
N THR A 350 19.78 0.63 27.11
CA THR A 350 19.51 -0.79 27.36
C THR A 350 18.21 -1.25 26.74
N TYR A 351 17.13 -0.47 26.86
CA TYR A 351 15.82 -0.84 26.32
C TYR A 351 15.78 -0.70 24.80
N VAL A 352 16.43 0.32 24.24
CA VAL A 352 16.55 0.45 22.78
C VAL A 352 17.27 -0.76 22.21
N ARG A 353 18.38 -1.21 22.82
CA ARG A 353 19.11 -2.40 22.37
C ARG A 353 18.26 -3.67 22.47
N MET A 354 17.38 -3.78 23.46
CA MET A 354 16.46 -4.91 23.63
C MET A 354 15.28 -4.90 22.64
N ALA A 355 14.88 -3.73 22.14
CA ALA A 355 13.72 -3.59 21.25
C ALA A 355 13.97 -4.09 19.81
N GLY A 356 15.23 -4.37 19.44
CA GLY A 356 15.58 -4.87 18.12
C GLY A 356 15.00 -6.26 17.80
N PRO A 357 15.17 -6.73 16.55
CA PRO A 357 15.98 -6.15 15.48
C PRO A 357 15.35 -4.91 14.82
N PHE A 358 16.19 -4.05 14.25
CA PHE A 358 15.79 -2.82 13.57
C PHE A 358 16.07 -2.87 12.07
N ARG A 359 15.29 -2.13 11.29
CA ARG A 359 15.57 -1.89 9.87
C ARG A 359 16.78 -0.95 9.74
N ALA A 360 17.49 -1.09 8.62
CA ALA A 360 18.69 -0.28 8.35
C ALA A 360 18.41 1.23 8.24
N ASP A 361 17.17 1.64 7.96
CA ASP A 361 16.75 3.05 7.85
C ASP A 361 16.27 3.66 9.18
N GLN A 362 16.26 2.90 10.28
CA GLN A 362 15.84 3.40 11.59
C GLN A 362 16.97 4.14 12.30
N VAL A 363 16.62 5.28 12.90
CA VAL A 363 17.54 6.07 13.71
C VAL A 363 17.32 5.75 15.18
N LEU A 364 18.37 5.31 15.87
CA LEU A 364 18.33 4.98 17.29
C LEU A 364 18.85 6.18 18.10
N HIS A 365 18.02 6.69 19.01
CA HIS A 365 18.37 7.79 19.91
C HIS A 365 18.47 7.24 21.34
N CYS A 366 19.66 6.75 21.68
CA CYS A 366 19.96 6.22 22.99
C CYS A 366 20.26 7.37 23.97
N THR A 367 19.58 7.38 25.11
CA THR A 367 19.80 8.35 26.20
C THR A 367 20.19 7.64 27.49
N ASP A 368 20.63 8.39 28.50
CA ASP A 368 20.75 7.88 29.87
C ASP A 368 19.35 7.73 30.52
N ASN A 369 19.26 7.02 31.64
CA ASN A 369 18.03 6.77 32.37
C ASN A 369 17.48 8.01 33.10
N ARG A 370 18.27 9.06 33.33
CA ARG A 370 17.88 10.31 34.03
C ARG A 370 17.44 11.46 33.11
N GLU A 371 17.25 11.16 31.82
CA GLU A 371 16.97 12.16 30.77
C GLU A 371 15.52 12.09 30.27
N GLU A 372 14.58 11.61 31.08
CA GLU A 372 13.20 11.32 30.66
C GLU A 372 12.51 12.53 30.03
N MET A 373 12.70 13.72 30.62
CA MET A 373 12.10 14.96 30.12
C MET A 373 12.69 15.40 28.78
N LEU A 374 14.01 15.28 28.60
CA LEU A 374 14.69 15.62 27.35
C LEU A 374 14.32 14.63 26.24
N ARG A 375 14.25 13.34 26.58
CA ARG A 375 13.81 12.28 25.68
C ARG A 375 12.36 12.50 25.22
N ALA A 376 11.45 12.83 26.12
CA ALA A 376 10.07 13.13 25.78
C ALA A 376 9.98 14.34 24.82
N ARG A 377 10.70 15.43 25.11
CA ARG A 377 10.75 16.61 24.24
C ARG A 377 11.28 16.27 22.85
N HIS A 378 12.40 15.55 22.77
CA HIS A 378 12.98 15.14 21.50
C HIS A 378 12.02 14.27 20.68
N ALA A 379 11.30 13.35 21.34
CA ALA A 379 10.30 12.52 20.68
C ALA A 379 9.13 13.35 20.11
N PHE A 380 8.65 14.36 20.85
CA PHE A 380 7.63 15.29 20.35
C PHE A 380 8.13 16.15 19.20
N GLU A 381 9.37 16.64 19.24
CA GLU A 381 9.97 17.44 18.17
C GLU A 381 10.07 16.64 16.86
N LEU A 382 10.52 15.38 16.93
CA LEU A 382 10.58 14.49 15.78
C LEU A 382 9.18 14.17 15.24
N ALA A 383 8.22 13.89 16.11
CA ALA A 383 6.84 13.63 15.70
C ALA A 383 6.19 14.89 15.07
N ALA A 384 6.49 16.08 15.57
CA ALA A 384 6.01 17.34 14.98
C ALA A 384 6.56 17.60 13.56
N GLN A 385 7.67 16.97 13.19
CA GLN A 385 8.22 16.98 11.83
C GLN A 385 7.55 15.98 10.88
N GLY A 386 6.50 15.27 11.33
CA GLY A 386 5.80 14.29 10.52
C GLY A 386 6.35 12.86 10.62
N ARG A 387 7.32 12.61 11.51
CA ARG A 387 8.00 11.31 11.64
C ARG A 387 7.19 10.34 12.50
N SER A 388 7.35 9.03 12.26
CA SER A 388 6.82 7.98 13.12
C SER A 388 7.86 7.65 14.19
N VAL A 389 7.55 7.97 15.44
CA VAL A 389 8.48 7.94 16.56
C VAL A 389 8.00 6.94 17.60
N VAL A 390 8.92 6.13 18.10
CA VAL A 390 8.67 5.19 19.21
C VAL A 390 9.54 5.54 20.39
N VAL A 391 8.95 5.67 21.57
CA VAL A 391 9.65 5.76 22.86
C VAL A 391 9.51 4.43 23.59
N VAL A 392 10.64 3.83 23.92
CA VAL A 392 10.72 2.49 24.49
C VAL A 392 10.85 2.55 26.02
N SER A 393 10.00 1.78 26.70
CA SER A 393 10.06 1.50 28.14
C SER A 393 10.18 0.00 28.39
N SER A 394 10.81 -0.38 29.51
CA SER A 394 10.72 -1.74 30.06
C SER A 394 9.32 -2.00 30.61
N GLY A 395 8.82 -3.23 30.53
CA GLY A 395 7.51 -3.56 31.11
C GLY A 395 6.37 -2.87 30.37
N ASP A 396 5.52 -2.16 31.12
CA ASP A 396 4.41 -1.35 30.62
C ASP A 396 4.78 0.14 30.73
N PRO A 397 4.52 0.99 29.72
CA PRO A 397 4.93 2.38 29.74
C PRO A 397 4.12 3.27 30.70
N GLY A 398 2.99 2.79 31.21
CA GLY A 398 2.15 3.50 32.19
C GLY A 398 2.50 3.18 33.65
N VAL A 399 3.49 2.31 33.90
CA VAL A 399 4.02 1.92 35.21
C VAL A 399 5.41 2.52 35.40
#